data_AF-A0A1V4ZS75-F1
#
_entry.id   AF-A0A1V4ZS75-F1
#
_cell.length_a   1.000
_cell.length_b   1.000
_cell.length_c   1.000
_cell.angle_alpha   90.00
_cell.angle_beta   90.00
_cell.angle_gamma   90.00
#
_symmetry.space_group_name_H-M   'P 1'
#
loop_
_entity.id
_entity.type
_entity.pdbx_description
1 polymer ?
#
loop_
_entity_poly.entity_id
_entity_poly.type
_entity_poly.pdbx_seq_one_letter_code
_entity_poly.pdbx_strand_id
1 'polypeptide(L)'
;MDIVADLMKLSGTGDNLTLISKAVGGDANAVRSALGMGLPMIVGSMATTAAKPDGAGVLTKMMAQAGGSSPLDNLSGFLGGSQAAAGPAMISTLFGSQLAPVQNAIAQKTGLPPETVGRVLAIAAPMVLAYLGKMMGGQKTDTAGLTGLLGEQSAAALAGSPDAAALMQQLTGAQPEAGSGGIAGMFKKMLGK
;
A
#
# COMPACT_ATOMS: atom_id res chain seq x y z
N MET A 1 -14.41 -8.38 3.69
CA MET A 1 -13.12 -8.99 3.27
C MET A 1 -12.07 -7.91 3.39
N ASP A 2 -10.91 -8.23 3.92
CA ASP A 2 -9.81 -7.28 4.13
C ASP A 2 -8.64 -7.70 3.24
N ILE A 3 -8.40 -6.91 2.20
CA ILE A 3 -7.35 -7.17 1.22
C ILE A 3 -5.97 -7.34 1.87
N VAL A 4 -5.64 -6.57 2.91
CA VAL A 4 -4.34 -6.64 3.57
C VAL A 4 -4.23 -7.96 4.34
N ALA A 5 -5.26 -8.30 5.10
CA ALA A 5 -5.26 -9.54 5.88
C ALA A 5 -5.14 -10.78 4.97
N ASP A 6 -5.87 -10.79 3.86
CA ASP A 6 -5.87 -11.92 2.93
C ASP A 6 -4.55 -12.03 2.16
N LEU A 7 -3.95 -10.89 1.76
CA LEU A 7 -2.61 -10.88 1.15
C LEU A 7 -1.52 -11.25 2.16
N MET A 8 -1.64 -10.88 3.44
CA MET A 8 -0.70 -11.30 4.48
C MET A 8 -0.76 -12.80 4.75
N LYS A 9 -1.94 -13.42 4.68
CA LYS A 9 -2.06 -14.88 4.76
C LYS A 9 -1.35 -15.55 3.57
N LEU A 10 -1.57 -15.03 2.37
CA LEU A 10 -0.99 -15.57 1.14
C LEU A 10 0.54 -15.39 1.06
N SER A 11 1.04 -14.17 1.31
CA SER A 11 2.42 -13.76 1.02
C SER A 11 3.31 -13.68 2.26
N GLY A 12 2.72 -13.50 3.44
CA GLY A 12 3.46 -13.36 4.69
C GLY A 12 3.80 -14.68 5.36
N THR A 13 3.42 -15.85 4.81
CA THR A 13 3.66 -17.16 5.44
C THR A 13 4.20 -18.20 4.45
N GLY A 14 4.76 -19.29 4.99
CA GLY A 14 5.08 -20.50 4.24
C GLY A 14 6.06 -20.30 3.07
N ASP A 15 5.83 -21.08 2.02
CA ASP A 15 6.70 -21.09 0.83
C ASP A 15 6.67 -19.76 0.08
N ASN A 16 5.52 -19.07 0.05
CA ASN A 16 5.39 -17.78 -0.61
C ASN A 16 6.27 -16.71 0.03
N LEU A 17 6.29 -16.63 1.37
CA LEU A 17 7.22 -15.74 2.06
C LEU A 17 8.67 -16.07 1.74
N THR A 18 9.00 -17.37 1.68
CA THR A 18 10.35 -17.83 1.35
C THR A 18 10.75 -17.41 -0.07
N LEU A 19 9.85 -17.52 -1.04
CA LEU A 19 10.07 -17.08 -2.43
C LEU A 19 10.28 -15.58 -2.52
N ILE A 20 9.44 -14.78 -1.87
CA ILE A 20 9.58 -13.31 -1.86
C ILE A 20 10.89 -12.91 -1.21
N SER A 21 11.23 -13.52 -0.06
CA SER A 21 12.45 -13.23 0.68
C SER A 21 13.71 -13.50 -0.14
N LYS A 22 13.73 -14.62 -0.88
CA LYS A 22 14.80 -14.95 -1.83
C LYS A 22 14.86 -13.95 -2.99
N ALA A 23 13.72 -13.59 -3.56
CA ALA A 23 13.66 -12.65 -4.69
C ALA A 23 14.16 -11.24 -4.32
N VAL A 24 13.88 -10.78 -3.10
CA VAL A 24 14.31 -9.45 -2.64
C VAL A 24 15.66 -9.46 -1.93
N GLY A 25 16.22 -10.63 -1.62
CA GLY A 25 17.48 -10.78 -0.90
C GLY A 25 17.40 -10.28 0.56
N GLY A 26 16.32 -10.62 1.27
CA GLY A 26 16.09 -10.22 2.66
C GLY A 26 15.75 -11.38 3.58
N ASP A 27 15.91 -11.17 4.90
CA ASP A 27 15.45 -12.12 5.92
C ASP A 27 13.92 -12.25 5.89
N ALA A 28 13.41 -13.47 6.09
CA ALA A 28 11.98 -13.75 5.99
C ALA A 28 11.13 -12.99 7.01
N ASN A 29 11.60 -12.83 8.24
CA ASN A 29 10.85 -12.07 9.25
C ASN A 29 10.87 -10.58 8.93
N ALA A 30 12.02 -10.06 8.50
CA ALA A 30 12.13 -8.65 8.10
C ALA A 30 11.28 -8.34 6.86
N VAL A 31 11.24 -9.24 5.88
CA VAL A 31 10.39 -9.13 4.68
C VAL A 31 8.90 -9.24 5.05
N ARG A 32 8.52 -10.17 5.93
CA ARG A 32 7.16 -10.26 6.46
C ARG A 32 6.73 -8.97 7.16
N SER A 33 7.60 -8.37 7.97
CA SER A 33 7.34 -7.08 8.62
C SER A 33 7.20 -5.95 7.60
N ALA A 34 8.03 -5.94 6.55
CA ALA A 34 7.92 -4.98 5.45
C ALA A 34 6.62 -5.13 4.67
N LEU A 35 6.13 -6.36 4.44
CA LEU A 35 4.82 -6.61 3.85
C LEU A 35 3.68 -6.10 4.75
N GLY A 36 3.78 -6.32 6.07
CA GLY A 36 2.80 -5.88 7.05
C GLY A 36 2.62 -4.36 7.10
N MET A 37 3.67 -3.59 6.81
CA MET A 37 3.59 -2.13 6.65
C MET A 37 3.25 -1.74 5.21
N GLY A 38 3.87 -2.38 4.23
CA GLY A 38 3.81 -2.02 2.83
C GLY A 38 2.44 -2.24 2.20
N LEU A 39 1.74 -3.32 2.56
CA LEU A 39 0.43 -3.63 1.99
C LEU A 39 -0.62 -2.55 2.32
N PRO A 40 -0.82 -2.14 3.60
CA PRO A 40 -1.68 -1.00 3.91
C PRO A 40 -1.28 0.30 3.19
N MET A 41 0.02 0.58 3.10
CA MET A 41 0.53 1.78 2.41
C MET A 41 0.21 1.76 0.92
N ILE A 42 0.33 0.61 0.26
CA ILE A 42 0.00 0.44 -1.15
C ILE A 42 -1.50 0.68 -1.35
N VAL A 43 -2.37 0.06 -0.55
CA VAL A 43 -3.83 0.25 -0.64
C VAL A 43 -4.19 1.73 -0.43
N GLY A 44 -3.59 2.39 0.57
CA GLY A 44 -3.78 3.82 0.82
C GLY A 44 -3.28 4.72 -0.32
N SER A 45 -2.14 4.39 -0.92
CA SER A 45 -1.62 5.12 -2.09
C SER A 45 -2.49 4.92 -3.33
N MET A 46 -3.07 3.73 -3.52
CA MET A 46 -4.03 3.45 -4.59
C MET A 46 -5.32 4.24 -4.37
N ALA A 47 -5.85 4.27 -3.14
CA ALA A 47 -7.03 5.09 -2.82
C ALA A 47 -6.78 6.58 -3.06
N THR A 48 -5.63 7.09 -2.61
CA THR A 48 -5.19 8.48 -2.87
C THR A 48 -5.02 8.75 -4.36
N THR A 49 -4.56 7.76 -5.13
CA THR A 49 -4.45 7.85 -6.58
C THR A 49 -5.83 7.87 -7.23
N ALA A 50 -6.72 6.95 -6.87
CA ALA A 50 -8.08 6.85 -7.42
C ALA A 50 -8.92 8.12 -7.19
N ALA A 51 -8.68 8.82 -6.07
CA ALA A 51 -9.36 10.06 -5.73
C ALA A 51 -8.91 11.29 -6.57
N LYS A 52 -7.79 11.20 -7.29
CA LYS A 52 -7.32 12.27 -8.18
C LYS A 52 -8.12 12.29 -9.49
N PRO A 53 -8.23 13.45 -10.17
CA PRO A 53 -8.69 13.50 -11.55
C PRO A 53 -7.94 12.48 -12.41
N ASP A 54 -8.66 11.67 -13.18
CA ASP A 54 -8.15 10.58 -14.03
C ASP A 54 -7.40 9.43 -13.33
N GLY A 55 -7.23 9.48 -12.00
CA GLY A 55 -6.44 8.51 -11.26
C GLY A 55 -7.04 7.10 -11.25
N ALA A 56 -8.37 6.98 -11.20
CA ALA A 56 -9.04 5.70 -11.39
C ALA A 56 -8.73 5.08 -12.77
N GLY A 57 -8.59 5.89 -13.81
CA GLY A 57 -8.20 5.43 -15.16
C GLY A 57 -6.77 4.90 -15.21
N VAL A 58 -5.85 5.51 -14.45
CA VAL A 58 -4.47 5.01 -14.28
C VAL A 58 -4.49 3.62 -13.65
N LEU A 59 -5.25 3.44 -12.56
CA LEU A 59 -5.35 2.14 -11.87
C LEU A 59 -6.01 1.07 -12.73
N THR A 60 -7.04 1.40 -13.50
CA THR A 60 -7.66 0.47 -14.47
C THR A 60 -6.66 0.01 -15.53
N LYS A 61 -5.79 0.90 -16.03
CA LYS A 61 -4.72 0.52 -16.98
C LYS A 61 -3.69 -0.39 -16.33
N MET A 62 -3.26 -0.08 -15.11
CA MET A 62 -2.33 -0.94 -14.37
C MET A 62 -2.94 -2.32 -14.12
N MET A 63 -4.24 -2.40 -13.83
CA MET A 63 -4.95 -3.65 -13.57
C MET A 63 -5.04 -4.51 -14.83
N ALA A 64 -5.33 -3.89 -15.98
CA ALA A 64 -5.31 -4.56 -17.27
C ALA A 64 -3.91 -5.12 -17.62
N GLN A 65 -2.84 -4.40 -17.24
CA GLN A 65 -1.46 -4.87 -17.40
C GLN A 65 -1.09 -6.03 -16.46
N ALA A 66 -1.71 -6.10 -15.29
CA ALA A 66 -1.47 -7.16 -14.29
C ALA A 66 -2.25 -8.46 -14.56
N GLY A 67 -3.29 -8.44 -15.41
CA GLY A 67 -4.32 -9.50 -15.51
C GLY A 67 -3.95 -10.80 -16.25
N GLY A 68 -2.72 -10.97 -16.75
CA GLY A 68 -2.36 -12.14 -17.58
C GLY A 68 -2.00 -13.41 -16.81
N SER A 69 -1.54 -13.30 -15.57
CA SER A 69 -1.23 -14.42 -14.68
C SER A 69 -1.27 -13.89 -13.25
N SER A 70 -2.25 -14.34 -12.48
CA SER A 70 -2.45 -13.81 -11.13
C SER A 70 -1.24 -14.19 -10.27
N PRO A 71 -0.51 -13.22 -9.69
CA PRO A 71 0.55 -13.50 -8.72
C PRO A 71 0.04 -14.26 -7.49
N LEU A 72 -1.29 -14.32 -7.33
CA LEU A 72 -1.95 -15.06 -6.26
C LEU A 72 -1.97 -16.57 -6.50
N ASP A 73 -2.00 -17.00 -7.77
CA ASP A 73 -2.15 -18.40 -8.14
C ASP A 73 -0.79 -19.05 -8.49
N ASN A 74 0.16 -18.27 -9.03
CA ASN A 74 1.49 -18.75 -9.40
C ASN A 74 2.57 -17.72 -9.08
N LEU A 75 2.90 -17.59 -7.80
CA LEU A 75 3.88 -16.60 -7.34
C LEU A 75 5.28 -16.83 -7.93
N SER A 76 5.72 -18.09 -8.07
CA SER A 76 7.03 -18.40 -8.65
C SER A 76 7.11 -17.98 -10.12
N GLY A 77 6.07 -18.26 -10.90
CA GLY A 77 5.97 -17.81 -12.29
C GLY A 77 5.88 -16.29 -12.41
N PHE A 78 5.16 -15.63 -11.50
CA PHE A 78 5.09 -14.17 -11.45
C PHE A 78 6.46 -13.54 -11.18
N LEU A 79 7.20 -14.04 -10.18
CA LEU A 79 8.52 -13.50 -9.80
C LEU A 79 9.57 -13.67 -10.91
N GLY A 80 9.41 -14.68 -11.77
CA GLY A 80 10.23 -14.86 -12.96
C GLY A 80 9.71 -14.16 -14.22
N GLY A 81 8.55 -13.51 -14.16
CA GLY A 81 7.82 -12.94 -15.29
C GLY A 81 8.02 -11.44 -15.48
N SER A 82 7.54 -10.93 -16.61
CA SER A 82 7.59 -9.49 -16.94
C SER A 82 6.68 -8.64 -16.05
N GLN A 83 5.67 -9.24 -15.41
CA GLN A 83 4.76 -8.55 -14.50
C GLN A 83 5.47 -8.11 -13.21
N ALA A 84 6.38 -8.93 -12.66
CA ALA A 84 7.20 -8.52 -11.52
C ALA A 84 8.15 -7.37 -11.90
N ALA A 85 8.65 -7.37 -13.15
CA ALA A 85 9.51 -6.30 -13.65
C ALA A 85 8.80 -4.94 -13.80
N ALA A 86 7.46 -4.93 -13.91
CA ALA A 86 6.68 -3.68 -13.92
C ALA A 86 6.50 -3.06 -12.53
N GLY A 87 6.74 -3.81 -11.45
CA GLY A 87 6.57 -3.40 -10.07
C GLY A 87 7.21 -2.06 -9.69
N PRO A 88 8.48 -1.78 -10.04
CA PRO A 88 9.14 -0.51 -9.74
C PRO A 88 8.42 0.71 -10.36
N ALA A 89 7.94 0.59 -11.60
CA ALA A 89 7.19 1.66 -12.26
C ALA A 89 5.82 1.87 -11.60
N MET A 90 5.18 0.78 -11.15
CA MET A 90 3.91 0.87 -10.41
C MET A 90 4.08 1.62 -9.09
N ILE A 91 5.06 1.24 -8.25
CA ILE A 91 5.26 1.92 -6.97
C ILE A 91 5.71 3.38 -7.16
N SER A 92 6.47 3.67 -8.23
CA SER A 92 6.79 5.06 -8.58
C SER A 92 5.54 5.86 -8.95
N THR A 93 4.57 5.26 -9.64
CA THR A 93 3.32 5.92 -10.01
C THR A 93 2.43 6.16 -8.77
N LEU A 94 2.35 5.16 -7.89
CA LEU A 94 1.49 5.19 -6.70
C LEU A 94 2.02 6.15 -5.62
N PHE A 95 3.32 6.09 -5.32
CA PHE A 95 3.92 6.88 -4.25
C PHE A 95 4.53 8.19 -4.74
N GLY A 96 4.95 8.29 -6.00
CA GLY A 96 5.59 9.49 -6.53
C GLY A 96 6.78 9.96 -5.68
N SER A 97 6.77 11.22 -5.28
CA SER A 97 7.77 11.81 -4.38
C SER A 97 7.82 11.18 -2.98
N GLN A 98 6.76 10.47 -2.57
CA GLN A 98 6.69 9.82 -1.27
C GLN A 98 7.36 8.44 -1.23
N LEU A 99 7.83 7.93 -2.37
CA LEU A 99 8.44 6.59 -2.42
C LEU A 99 9.66 6.47 -1.50
N ALA A 100 10.59 7.42 -1.57
CA ALA A 100 11.80 7.40 -0.74
C ALA A 100 11.49 7.56 0.76
N PRO A 101 10.63 8.51 1.20
CA PRO A 101 10.14 8.56 2.58
C PRO A 101 9.52 7.26 3.08
N VAL A 102 8.67 6.61 2.28
CA VAL A 102 8.05 5.32 2.61
C VAL A 102 9.09 4.22 2.78
N GLN A 103 10.01 4.11 1.82
CA GLN A 103 11.09 3.11 1.87
C GLN A 103 11.94 3.29 3.12
N ASN A 104 12.31 4.53 3.45
CA ASN A 104 13.12 4.83 4.62
C ASN A 104 12.38 4.53 5.94
N ALA A 105 11.11 4.87 6.04
CA ALA A 105 10.32 4.60 7.24
C ALA A 105 10.18 3.09 7.50
N ILE A 106 9.89 2.31 6.47
CA ILE A 106 9.81 0.84 6.59
C ILE A 106 11.19 0.25 6.85
N ALA A 107 12.24 0.74 6.21
CA ALA A 107 13.62 0.29 6.44
C ALA A 107 14.02 0.45 7.91
N GLN A 108 13.73 1.61 8.52
CA GLN A 108 14.02 1.87 9.93
C GLN A 108 13.30 0.90 10.89
N LYS A 109 12.06 0.52 10.56
CA LYS A 109 11.25 -0.39 11.38
C LYS A 109 11.63 -1.86 11.21
N THR A 110 12.09 -2.24 10.03
CA THR A 110 12.31 -3.65 9.65
C THR A 110 13.78 -4.06 9.69
N GLY A 111 14.71 -3.10 9.69
CA GLY A 111 16.14 -3.35 9.53
C GLY A 111 16.58 -3.72 8.12
N LEU A 112 15.65 -3.71 7.14
CA LEU A 112 15.98 -3.95 5.74
C LEU A 112 16.61 -2.70 5.11
N PRO A 113 17.53 -2.86 4.14
CA PRO A 113 17.97 -1.75 3.30
C PRO A 113 16.78 -1.12 2.53
N PRO A 114 16.75 0.21 2.34
CA PRO A 114 15.69 0.89 1.60
C PRO A 114 15.43 0.31 0.20
N GLU A 115 16.48 -0.12 -0.50
CA GLU A 115 16.34 -0.77 -1.81
C GLU A 115 15.63 -2.14 -1.72
N THR A 116 15.93 -2.92 -0.68
CA THR A 116 15.23 -4.19 -0.43
C THR A 116 13.77 -3.95 -0.11
N VAL A 117 13.45 -2.92 0.68
CA VAL A 117 12.07 -2.48 0.90
C VAL A 117 11.40 -2.09 -0.42
N GLY A 118 12.09 -1.34 -1.29
CA GLY A 118 11.59 -1.00 -2.62
C GLY A 118 11.22 -2.22 -3.45
N ARG A 119 12.06 -3.27 -3.42
CA ARG A 119 11.76 -4.56 -4.08
C ARG A 119 10.56 -5.27 -3.47
N VAL A 120 10.40 -5.25 -2.14
CA VAL A 120 9.21 -5.81 -1.46
C VAL A 120 7.95 -5.09 -1.95
N LEU A 121 7.95 -3.75 -1.96
CA LEU A 121 6.81 -2.97 -2.45
C LEU A 121 6.52 -3.22 -3.93
N ALA A 122 7.57 -3.36 -4.75
CA ALA A 122 7.45 -3.66 -6.18
C ALA A 122 6.79 -5.02 -6.46
N ILE A 123 7.02 -6.01 -5.59
CA ILE A 123 6.33 -7.32 -5.67
C ILE A 123 4.90 -7.20 -5.13
N ALA A 124 4.71 -6.50 -4.02
CA ALA A 124 3.42 -6.40 -3.35
C ALA A 124 2.39 -5.59 -4.15
N ALA A 125 2.78 -4.54 -4.87
CA ALA A 125 1.85 -3.67 -5.58
C ALA A 125 1.04 -4.39 -6.68
N PRO A 126 1.66 -5.18 -7.58
CA PRO A 126 0.92 -6.05 -8.50
C PRO A 126 0.01 -7.06 -7.80
N MET A 127 0.38 -7.58 -6.63
CA MET A 127 -0.47 -8.52 -5.87
C MET A 127 -1.75 -7.87 -5.36
N VAL A 128 -1.64 -6.67 -4.78
CA VAL A 128 -2.79 -5.86 -4.36
C VAL A 128 -3.70 -5.60 -5.56
N LEU A 129 -3.13 -5.20 -6.69
CA LEU A 129 -3.88 -4.88 -7.89
C LEU A 129 -4.59 -6.09 -8.50
N ALA A 130 -3.93 -7.24 -8.53
CA ALA A 130 -4.52 -8.50 -8.98
C ALA A 130 -5.66 -8.95 -8.07
N TYR A 131 -5.50 -8.80 -6.75
CA TYR A 131 -6.56 -9.11 -5.79
C TYR A 131 -7.78 -8.20 -5.97
N LEU A 132 -7.56 -6.89 -6.15
CA LEU A 132 -8.64 -5.95 -6.47
C LEU A 132 -9.36 -6.31 -7.76
N GLY A 133 -8.61 -6.68 -8.82
CA GLY A 133 -9.21 -7.13 -10.08
C GLY A 133 -10.09 -8.37 -9.91
N LYS A 134 -9.67 -9.31 -9.05
CA LYS A 134 -10.46 -10.48 -8.68
C LYS A 134 -11.73 -10.10 -7.90
N MET A 135 -11.63 -9.19 -6.94
CA MET A 135 -12.80 -8.69 -6.18
C MET A 135 -13.83 -8.01 -7.08
N MET A 136 -13.37 -7.27 -8.10
CA MET A 136 -14.22 -6.60 -9.08
C MET A 136 -14.82 -7.54 -10.14
N GLY A 137 -14.55 -8.85 -10.05
CA GLY A 137 -15.14 -9.87 -10.93
C GLY A 137 -14.71 -9.76 -12.40
N GLY A 138 -13.58 -9.10 -12.70
CA GLY A 138 -13.10 -8.89 -14.07
C GLY A 138 -14.05 -8.06 -14.96
N GLN A 139 -15.07 -7.41 -14.40
CA GLN A 139 -15.94 -6.50 -15.16
C GLN A 139 -15.18 -5.25 -15.61
N LYS A 140 -15.68 -4.58 -16.66
CA LYS A 140 -15.20 -3.23 -17.03
C LYS A 140 -15.29 -2.35 -15.79
N THR A 141 -14.15 -2.00 -15.23
CA THR A 141 -14.03 -1.26 -13.98
C THR A 141 -14.76 0.08 -14.10
N ASP A 142 -15.92 0.19 -13.49
CA ASP A 142 -16.56 1.47 -13.25
C ASP A 142 -15.66 2.26 -12.30
N THR A 143 -15.24 3.45 -12.73
CA THR A 143 -14.24 4.25 -12.01
C THR A 143 -14.77 4.71 -10.65
N ALA A 144 -16.07 4.97 -10.53
CA ALA A 144 -16.69 5.33 -9.25
C ALA A 144 -16.73 4.13 -8.29
N GLY A 145 -17.08 2.95 -8.79
CA GLY A 145 -17.01 1.70 -8.02
C GLY A 145 -15.60 1.39 -7.51
N LEU A 146 -14.56 1.56 -8.35
CA LEU A 146 -13.17 1.36 -7.96
C LEU A 146 -12.74 2.34 -6.85
N THR A 147 -13.04 3.63 -7.01
CA THR A 147 -12.68 4.64 -6.01
C THR A 147 -13.39 4.37 -4.68
N GLY A 148 -14.67 4.00 -4.70
CA GLY A 148 -15.42 3.64 -3.50
C GLY A 148 -14.83 2.42 -2.79
N LEU A 149 -14.55 1.34 -3.53
CA LEU A 149 -13.93 0.13 -2.98
C LEU A 149 -12.55 0.43 -2.38
N LEU A 150 -11.68 1.13 -3.11
CA LEU A 150 -10.35 1.48 -2.62
C LEU A 150 -10.40 2.37 -1.37
N GLY A 151 -11.36 3.30 -1.30
CA GLY A 151 -11.58 4.12 -0.11
C GLY A 151 -11.92 3.26 1.11
N GLU A 152 -12.86 2.32 0.97
CA GLU A 152 -13.24 1.39 2.04
C GLU A 152 -12.07 0.49 2.46
N GLN A 153 -11.39 -0.13 1.49
CA GLN A 153 -10.27 -1.02 1.75
C GLN A 153 -9.08 -0.28 2.37
N SER A 154 -8.82 0.96 1.94
CA SER A 154 -7.79 1.81 2.55
C SER A 154 -8.14 2.16 3.99
N ALA A 155 -9.39 2.53 4.28
CA ALA A 155 -9.82 2.84 5.63
C ALA A 155 -9.67 1.62 6.55
N ALA A 156 -10.10 0.44 6.10
CA ALA A 156 -9.92 -0.82 6.83
C ALA A 156 -8.44 -1.16 7.05
N ALA A 157 -7.62 -1.07 5.99
CA ALA A 157 -6.19 -1.36 6.05
C ALA A 157 -5.42 -0.48 7.03
N LEU A 158 -5.72 0.83 7.04
CA LEU A 158 -5.07 1.78 7.95
C LEU A 158 -5.59 1.63 9.38
N ALA A 159 -6.88 1.32 9.58
CA ALA A 159 -7.40 1.01 10.91
C ALA A 159 -6.76 -0.25 11.52
N GLY A 160 -6.43 -1.23 10.68
CA GLY A 160 -5.71 -2.45 11.08
C GLY A 160 -4.20 -2.27 11.27
N SER A 161 -3.63 -1.12 10.92
CA SER A 161 -2.18 -0.87 10.98
C SER A 161 -1.86 0.55 11.47
N PRO A 162 -1.72 0.75 12.80
CA PRO A 162 -1.43 2.06 13.38
C PRO A 162 -0.14 2.71 12.84
N ASP A 163 0.91 1.92 12.63
CA ASP A 163 2.18 2.41 12.06
C ASP A 163 1.99 2.91 10.62
N ALA A 164 1.24 2.17 9.78
CA ALA A 164 0.96 2.60 8.41
C ALA A 164 0.03 3.84 8.37
N ALA A 165 -0.94 3.92 9.28
CA ALA A 165 -1.79 5.09 9.43
C ALA A 165 -0.99 6.34 9.81
N ALA A 166 -0.08 6.23 10.78
CA ALA A 166 0.78 7.33 11.20
C ALA A 166 1.71 7.77 10.05
N LEU A 167 2.29 6.82 9.32
CA LEU A 167 3.12 7.13 8.16
C LEU A 167 2.30 7.81 7.06
N MET A 168 1.11 7.29 6.70
CA MET A 168 0.24 7.94 5.71
C MET A 168 -0.12 9.38 6.11
N GLN A 169 -0.45 9.64 7.37
CA GLN A 169 -0.73 10.99 7.88
C GLN A 169 0.46 11.93 7.69
N GLN A 170 1.66 11.46 8.00
CA GLN A 170 2.90 12.22 7.80
C GLN A 170 3.15 12.53 6.31
N LEU A 171 2.83 11.60 5.40
CA LEU A 171 3.06 11.78 3.95
C LEU A 171 2.01 12.64 3.27
N THR A 172 0.74 12.52 3.67
CA THR A 172 -0.35 13.33 3.11
C THR A 172 -0.37 14.74 3.69
N GLY A 173 0.47 15.03 4.70
CA GLY A 173 0.43 16.28 5.44
C GLY A 173 -0.87 16.44 6.23
N ALA A 174 -1.67 15.38 6.35
CA ALA A 174 -2.81 15.33 7.25
C ALA A 174 -2.26 15.26 8.67
N GLN A 175 -1.90 16.41 9.24
CA GLN A 175 -1.78 16.52 10.67
C GLN A 175 -3.08 15.95 11.27
N PRO A 176 -3.03 15.04 12.25
CA PRO A 176 -4.16 14.92 13.14
C PRO A 176 -4.34 16.33 13.71
N GLU A 177 -5.43 16.99 13.37
CA GLU A 177 -5.96 18.12 14.11
C GLU A 177 -6.41 17.61 15.49
N ALA A 178 -5.47 17.08 16.27
CA ALA A 178 -5.57 16.78 17.67
C ALA A 178 -4.86 17.93 18.40
N GLY A 179 -5.51 19.09 18.42
CA GLY A 179 -5.00 20.26 19.13
C GLY A 179 -5.38 21.61 18.57
N SER A 180 -6.60 21.78 18.05
CA SER A 180 -7.24 23.10 18.04
C SER A 180 -7.39 23.58 19.49
N GLY A 181 -6.33 24.19 20.01
CA GLY A 181 -6.32 24.95 21.27
C GLY A 181 -7.17 26.23 21.22
N GLY A 182 -8.27 26.21 20.46
CA GLY A 182 -9.25 27.29 20.29
C GLY A 182 -10.17 27.50 21.51
N ILE A 183 -10.03 26.71 22.57
CA ILE A 183 -10.77 26.91 23.84
C ILE A 183 -9.82 27.26 25.00
N ALA A 184 -8.58 26.75 24.99
CA ALA A 184 -7.55 27.12 25.98
C ALA A 184 -7.07 28.58 25.83
N GLY A 185 -7.00 29.09 24.60
CA GLY A 185 -6.71 30.52 24.34
C GLY A 185 -7.88 31.46 24.66
N MET A 186 -9.12 30.96 24.58
CA MET A 186 -10.34 31.75 24.84
C MET A 186 -10.61 31.91 26.35
N PHE A 187 -10.35 30.88 27.15
CA PHE A 187 -10.51 30.95 28.61
C PHE A 187 -9.52 31.88 29.30
N LYS A 188 -8.29 32.01 28.77
CA LYS A 188 -7.30 32.96 29.29
C LYS A 188 -7.65 34.43 29.01
N LYS A 189 -8.54 34.70 28.05
CA LYS A 189 -8.95 36.06 27.66
C LYS A 189 -10.26 36.53 28.32
N MET A 190 -11.04 35.64 28.94
CA MET A 190 -12.21 36.02 29.75
C MET A 190 -11.95 36.08 31.27
N LEU A 191 -10.82 35.53 31.75
CA LEU A 191 -10.42 35.62 33.17
C LEU A 191 -9.32 36.67 33.43
N GLY A 192 -9.04 37.51 32.43
CA GLY A 192 -8.04 38.58 32.50
C GLY A 192 -8.66 39.97 32.47
N LYS A 193 -9.44 40.30 33.51
CA LYS A 193 -9.65 41.65 34.04
C LYS A 193 -9.99 41.56 35.51
#